data_AF-A0A6A5SV56-F1
#
_entry.id   AF-A0A6A5SV56-F1
#
_cell.length_a   1.000
_cell.length_b   1.000
_cell.length_c   1.000
_cell.angle_alpha   90.00
_cell.angle_beta   90.00
_cell.angle_gamma   90.00
#
_symmetry.space_group_name_H-M   'P 1'
#
loop_
_entity.id
_entity.type
_entity.pdbx_description
1 polymer ?
#
loop_
_entity_poly.entity_id
_entity_poly.type
_entity_poly.pdbx_seq_one_letter_code
_entity_poly.pdbx_strand_id
1 'polypeptide(L)'
;MRRTRSWPRTPSMKTSARSSTACGMSSTRRRTSQRQNEHRYNTLQTEHKTLKETVEEIQTDLQSKVSTLQATQKKLGQKEEEVGKMEAEILRLKAITGDAETLAVIKRELSDQVSHIKKLEALTREQNTELKQYRKQHKAIEIVEEEKRSLQTKLRMMDDLQRQLGEAEMRKQILEEERDSWTSYLETEAETHGRIQFETPQDLARAFIQERIERTDLLNRLGEIRPELTVKEATTQALEEEKAKLQGEIQQLKSSGDTSATSAADAKVRARLERQKTLVTKEVEFLRAQVKAFDDEEREMQPDTFDATKSERIKELEDLVDQYRKEIDALQKEFNSLEKPTSVAAGKKRPLDTDEDDERVGELRRKNRQLQDDLNTLQKKMKLVESEYKAQHSQLKKLKESSRTRVLELKSNPTADAEALKLSTVRTLREANAQLLAQLENNHPPPSTVPLATLDAAKDELDELRAQLTSSAKKIVRLKEIWTKKSLEFRDTVASTLGWNIDFMPNERFKVTSIYRPEDDEAENSIVFDGKNNTMKISGGEQSVFAGEIKGQVDYWVEGRKQIACLLAALTLEFWDKGPGAQTMMG
;
A
#
# COMPACT_ATOMS: atom_id res chain seq x y z
N MET A 1 -51.66 -116.99 0.86
CA MET A 1 -52.88 -116.36 1.41
C MET A 1 -53.64 -115.79 0.21
N ARG A 2 -54.96 -115.95 0.00
CA ARG A 2 -56.10 -116.60 0.70
C ARG A 2 -56.44 -117.93 -0.02
N ARG A 3 -56.72 -119.09 0.59
CA ARG A 3 -57.93 -119.54 1.35
C ARG A 3 -59.23 -119.20 0.57
N THR A 4 -60.13 -120.12 0.19
CA THR A 4 -60.57 -121.48 0.66
C THR A 4 -61.14 -122.33 -0.52
N ARG A 5 -61.51 -123.64 -0.50
CA ARG A 5 -61.57 -124.75 0.50
C ARG A 5 -61.66 -126.16 -0.19
N SER A 6 -61.32 -127.22 0.55
CA SER A 6 -61.81 -128.65 0.59
C SER A 6 -62.74 -129.23 -0.50
N TRP A 7 -62.47 -130.37 -1.20
CA TRP A 7 -62.29 -131.81 -0.77
C TRP A 7 -63.63 -132.61 -0.59
N PRO A 8 -63.66 -133.99 -0.53
CA PRO A 8 -62.92 -135.07 -1.24
C PRO A 8 -63.77 -136.37 -1.55
N ARG A 9 -63.17 -137.42 -2.18
CA ARG A 9 -63.47 -138.90 -2.08
C ARG A 9 -64.93 -139.42 -2.35
N THR A 10 -65.26 -140.65 -2.79
CA THR A 10 -64.64 -142.02 -2.73
C THR A 10 -65.28 -142.97 -3.79
N PRO A 11 -64.74 -144.18 -4.06
CA PRO A 11 -65.27 -145.17 -5.04
C PRO A 11 -65.96 -146.40 -4.43
N SER A 12 -66.66 -147.24 -5.23
CA SER A 12 -67.14 -148.58 -4.82
C SER A 12 -67.52 -149.56 -5.98
N MET A 13 -66.84 -150.72 -6.03
CA MET A 13 -67.31 -152.14 -6.17
C MET A 13 -68.35 -152.54 -7.27
N LYS A 14 -68.09 -153.52 -8.16
CA LYS A 14 -68.23 -155.01 -8.04
C LYS A 14 -69.68 -155.47 -7.67
N THR A 15 -70.34 -156.51 -8.22
CA THR A 15 -69.94 -157.74 -8.97
C THR A 15 -71.18 -158.52 -9.52
N SER A 16 -70.97 -159.68 -10.19
CA SER A 16 -71.92 -160.82 -10.41
C SER A 16 -72.82 -160.77 -11.68
N ALA A 17 -73.21 -161.88 -12.34
CA ALA A 17 -73.05 -163.33 -12.10
C ALA A 17 -73.14 -164.19 -13.40
N ARG A 18 -72.66 -165.46 -13.37
CA ARG A 18 -73.11 -166.75 -14.02
C ARG A 18 -73.74 -166.72 -15.45
N SER A 19 -73.65 -167.70 -16.35
CA SER A 19 -73.11 -169.09 -16.52
C SER A 19 -73.14 -169.39 -18.06
N SER A 20 -72.62 -170.44 -18.70
CA SER A 20 -72.55 -171.87 -18.39
C SER A 20 -71.60 -172.65 -19.36
N THR A 21 -71.26 -173.88 -18.97
CA THR A 21 -70.76 -175.09 -19.67
C THR A 21 -70.16 -175.07 -21.11
N ALA A 22 -68.88 -175.48 -21.16
CA ALA A 22 -68.27 -176.54 -22.01
C ALA A 22 -68.38 -176.55 -23.56
N CYS A 23 -67.26 -176.25 -24.25
CA CYS A 23 -66.59 -177.17 -25.21
C CYS A 23 -65.16 -176.67 -25.56
N GLY A 24 -64.22 -177.58 -25.88
CA GLY A 24 -63.05 -177.27 -26.72
C GLY A 24 -61.77 -176.68 -26.07
N MET A 25 -61.06 -177.49 -25.27
CA MET A 25 -59.78 -177.14 -24.60
C MET A 25 -58.57 -176.85 -25.53
N SER A 26 -58.75 -176.84 -26.85
CA SER A 26 -57.73 -176.45 -27.84
C SER A 26 -57.70 -174.93 -28.12
N SER A 27 -58.82 -174.22 -27.88
CA SER A 27 -58.94 -172.78 -28.12
C SER A 27 -58.25 -171.92 -27.05
N THR A 28 -58.16 -172.42 -25.82
CA THR A 28 -57.58 -171.73 -24.66
C THR A 28 -56.07 -171.56 -24.75
N ARG A 29 -55.33 -172.56 -25.27
CA ARG A 29 -53.86 -172.48 -25.39
C ARG A 29 -53.39 -171.43 -26.41
N ARG A 30 -54.16 -171.22 -27.49
CA ARG A 30 -53.91 -170.16 -28.49
C ARG A 30 -54.24 -168.78 -27.92
N ARG A 31 -55.35 -168.64 -27.18
CA ARG A 31 -55.73 -167.40 -26.47
C ARG A 31 -54.74 -167.00 -25.36
N THR A 32 -54.15 -167.95 -24.62
CA THR A 32 -53.14 -167.63 -23.60
C THR A 32 -51.81 -167.18 -24.21
N SER A 33 -51.36 -167.82 -25.29
CA SER A 33 -50.16 -167.38 -26.02
C SER A 33 -50.37 -166.00 -26.66
N GLN A 34 -51.56 -165.75 -27.24
CA GLN A 34 -51.92 -164.44 -27.77
C GLN A 34 -51.91 -163.36 -26.68
N ARG A 35 -52.49 -163.62 -25.49
CA ARG A 35 -52.42 -162.69 -24.34
C ARG A 35 -51.00 -162.46 -23.82
N GLN A 36 -50.11 -163.46 -23.85
CA GLN A 36 -48.71 -163.26 -23.47
C GLN A 36 -47.97 -162.39 -24.49
N ASN A 37 -48.20 -162.58 -25.79
CA ASN A 37 -47.64 -161.73 -26.83
C ASN A 37 -48.21 -160.31 -26.78
N GLU A 38 -49.51 -160.16 -26.50
CA GLU A 38 -50.19 -158.87 -26.34
C GLU A 38 -49.70 -158.13 -25.09
N HIS A 39 -49.47 -158.82 -23.96
CA HIS A 39 -48.80 -158.23 -22.80
C HIS A 39 -47.35 -157.81 -23.11
N ARG A 40 -46.56 -158.65 -23.79
CA ARG A 40 -45.18 -158.30 -24.20
C ARG A 40 -45.16 -157.12 -25.17
N TYR A 41 -46.08 -157.08 -26.13
CA TYR A 41 -46.22 -155.97 -27.06
C TYR A 41 -46.60 -154.69 -26.31
N ASN A 42 -47.55 -154.75 -25.38
CA ASN A 42 -47.95 -153.61 -24.56
C ASN A 42 -46.82 -153.13 -23.64
N THR A 43 -46.01 -154.02 -23.04
CA THR A 43 -44.84 -153.61 -22.24
C THR A 43 -43.77 -152.94 -23.10
N LEU A 44 -43.42 -153.53 -24.25
CA LEU A 44 -42.52 -152.90 -25.24
C LEU A 44 -43.08 -151.57 -25.76
N GLN A 45 -44.39 -151.45 -25.94
CA GLN A 45 -45.03 -150.21 -26.37
C GLN A 45 -44.99 -149.14 -25.26
N THR A 46 -45.14 -149.52 -23.98
CA THR A 46 -44.92 -148.59 -22.86
C THR A 46 -43.46 -148.19 -22.73
N GLU A 47 -42.51 -149.12 -22.83
CA GLU A 47 -41.07 -148.85 -22.78
C GLU A 47 -40.63 -147.94 -23.93
N HIS A 48 -41.11 -148.20 -25.15
CA HIS A 48 -40.84 -147.34 -26.30
C HIS A 48 -41.50 -145.97 -26.17
N LYS A 49 -42.68 -145.87 -25.53
CA LYS A 49 -43.32 -144.58 -25.24
C LYS A 49 -42.52 -143.79 -24.21
N THR A 50 -42.11 -144.39 -23.09
CA THR A 50 -41.26 -143.74 -22.09
C THR A 50 -39.89 -143.36 -22.65
N LEU A 51 -39.29 -144.19 -23.51
CA LEU A 51 -38.04 -143.85 -24.19
C LEU A 51 -38.22 -142.65 -25.14
N LYS A 52 -39.31 -142.60 -25.90
CA LYS A 52 -39.64 -141.43 -26.73
C LYS A 52 -39.83 -140.17 -25.87
N GLU A 53 -40.60 -140.26 -24.79
CA GLU A 53 -40.81 -139.17 -23.84
C GLU A 53 -39.46 -138.67 -23.27
N THR A 54 -38.56 -139.56 -22.82
CA THR A 54 -37.22 -139.14 -22.35
C THR A 54 -36.33 -138.54 -23.44
N VAL A 55 -36.45 -138.99 -24.69
CA VAL A 55 -35.68 -138.42 -25.82
C VAL A 55 -36.24 -137.04 -26.19
N GLU A 56 -37.55 -136.85 -26.17
CA GLU A 56 -38.22 -135.57 -26.37
C GLU A 56 -37.86 -134.59 -25.23
N GLU A 57 -37.87 -135.03 -23.98
CA GLU A 57 -37.38 -134.27 -22.82
C GLU A 57 -35.92 -133.84 -23.00
N ILE A 58 -35.00 -134.77 -23.32
CA ILE A 58 -33.58 -134.45 -23.57
C ILE A 58 -33.41 -133.49 -24.77
N GLN A 59 -34.23 -133.61 -25.81
CA GLN A 59 -34.20 -132.68 -26.95
C GLN A 59 -34.67 -131.27 -26.56
N THR A 60 -35.75 -131.14 -25.78
CA THR A 60 -36.21 -129.84 -25.28
C THR A 60 -35.21 -129.21 -24.30
N ASP A 61 -34.59 -130.01 -23.44
CA ASP A 61 -33.49 -129.60 -22.55
C ASP A 61 -32.24 -129.16 -23.32
N LEU A 62 -31.90 -129.86 -24.40
CA LEU A 62 -30.77 -129.47 -25.26
C LEU A 62 -31.08 -128.17 -26.00
N GLN A 63 -32.30 -127.98 -26.51
CA GLN A 63 -32.74 -126.72 -27.12
C GLN A 63 -32.75 -125.56 -26.11
N SER A 64 -33.14 -125.79 -24.85
CA SER A 64 -33.08 -124.78 -23.78
C SER A 64 -31.63 -124.41 -23.44
N LYS A 65 -30.72 -125.39 -23.37
CA LYS A 65 -29.27 -125.15 -23.17
C LYS A 65 -28.62 -124.43 -24.36
N VAL A 66 -28.96 -124.79 -25.61
CA VAL A 66 -28.44 -124.10 -26.79
C VAL A 66 -28.95 -122.65 -26.87
N SER A 67 -30.23 -122.41 -26.60
CA SER A 67 -30.80 -121.04 -26.62
C SER A 67 -30.25 -120.17 -25.48
N THR A 68 -30.07 -120.70 -24.28
CA THR A 68 -29.40 -119.97 -23.19
C THR A 68 -27.92 -119.69 -23.50
N LEU A 69 -27.16 -120.64 -24.06
CA LEU A 69 -25.78 -120.42 -24.50
C LEU A 69 -25.66 -119.35 -25.59
N GLN A 70 -26.55 -119.38 -26.59
CA GLN A 70 -26.62 -118.32 -27.62
C GLN A 70 -26.97 -116.95 -27.01
N ALA A 71 -27.86 -116.92 -26.01
CA ALA A 71 -28.20 -115.68 -25.29
C ALA A 71 -27.01 -115.16 -24.46
N THR A 72 -26.25 -116.04 -23.79
CA THR A 72 -25.03 -115.63 -23.07
C THR A 72 -23.91 -115.18 -24.00
N GLN A 73 -23.73 -115.84 -25.15
CA GLN A 73 -22.71 -115.44 -26.13
C GLN A 73 -23.01 -114.09 -26.77
N LYS A 74 -24.30 -113.81 -27.08
CA LYS A 74 -24.73 -112.46 -27.51
C LYS A 74 -24.49 -111.39 -26.45
N LYS A 75 -24.79 -111.69 -25.17
CA LYS A 75 -24.51 -110.77 -24.05
C LYS A 75 -23.01 -110.55 -23.85
N LEU A 76 -22.18 -111.57 -24.04
CA LEU A 76 -20.73 -111.45 -23.95
C LEU A 76 -20.19 -110.53 -25.05
N GLY A 77 -20.56 -110.77 -26.32
CA GLY A 77 -20.15 -109.89 -27.43
C GLY A 77 -20.62 -108.43 -27.27
N GLN A 78 -21.83 -108.21 -26.74
CA GLN A 78 -22.30 -106.86 -26.38
C GLN A 78 -21.42 -106.21 -25.31
N LYS A 79 -20.96 -106.98 -24.31
CA LYS A 79 -20.06 -106.47 -23.27
C LYS A 79 -18.64 -106.23 -23.79
N GLU A 80 -18.14 -107.06 -24.69
CA GLU A 80 -16.86 -106.86 -25.37
C GLU A 80 -16.88 -105.59 -26.24
N GLU A 81 -17.97 -105.35 -26.98
CA GLU A 81 -18.17 -104.08 -27.71
C GLU A 81 -18.26 -102.86 -26.79
N GLU A 82 -18.98 -102.96 -25.67
CA GLU A 82 -19.04 -101.88 -24.68
C GLU A 82 -17.67 -101.59 -24.07
N VAL A 83 -16.90 -102.63 -23.70
CA VAL A 83 -15.54 -102.49 -23.18
C VAL A 83 -14.63 -101.83 -24.22
N GLY A 84 -14.64 -102.28 -25.48
CA GLY A 84 -13.84 -101.67 -26.55
C GLY A 84 -14.18 -100.20 -26.81
N LYS A 85 -15.47 -99.82 -26.71
CA LYS A 85 -15.91 -98.40 -26.78
C LYS A 85 -15.39 -97.59 -25.60
N MET A 86 -15.43 -98.14 -24.38
CA MET A 86 -14.92 -97.49 -23.17
C MET A 86 -13.39 -97.36 -23.20
N GLU A 87 -12.66 -98.37 -23.68
CA GLU A 87 -11.21 -98.32 -23.86
C GLU A 87 -10.78 -97.28 -24.90
N ALA A 88 -11.49 -97.18 -26.02
CA ALA A 88 -11.27 -96.13 -27.02
C ALA A 88 -11.50 -94.72 -26.46
N GLU A 89 -12.56 -94.53 -25.66
CA GLU A 89 -12.82 -93.24 -25.02
C GLU A 89 -11.78 -92.93 -23.92
N ILE A 90 -11.30 -93.93 -23.17
CA ILE A 90 -10.18 -93.77 -22.23
C ILE A 90 -8.90 -93.34 -22.97
N LEU A 91 -8.60 -93.90 -24.14
CA LEU A 91 -7.45 -93.48 -24.95
C LEU A 91 -7.62 -92.04 -25.48
N ARG A 92 -8.84 -91.68 -25.93
CA ARG A 92 -9.17 -90.31 -26.37
C ARG A 92 -8.99 -89.29 -25.25
N LEU A 93 -9.50 -89.59 -24.06
CA LEU A 93 -9.35 -88.76 -22.87
C LEU A 93 -7.88 -88.66 -22.42
N LYS A 94 -7.11 -89.75 -22.49
CA LYS A 94 -5.67 -89.74 -22.19
C LYS A 94 -4.89 -88.84 -23.14
N ALA A 95 -5.21 -88.84 -24.44
CA ALA A 95 -4.60 -87.92 -25.40
C ALA A 95 -4.90 -86.45 -25.05
N ILE A 96 -6.16 -86.13 -24.71
CA ILE A 96 -6.55 -84.78 -24.27
C ILE A 96 -5.86 -84.37 -22.95
N THR A 97 -5.57 -85.32 -22.04
CA THR A 97 -4.75 -85.01 -20.86
C THR A 97 -3.26 -84.79 -21.15
N GLY A 98 -2.76 -85.16 -22.34
CA GLY A 98 -1.40 -84.81 -22.78
C GLY A 98 -1.23 -83.30 -22.97
N ASP A 99 -2.28 -82.61 -23.41
CA ASP A 99 -2.31 -81.15 -23.52
C ASP A 99 -2.38 -80.44 -22.15
N ALA A 100 -2.47 -81.17 -21.02
CA ALA A 100 -2.49 -80.56 -19.70
C ALA A 100 -1.16 -79.85 -19.36
N GLU A 101 -0.02 -80.35 -19.85
CA GLU A 101 1.29 -79.74 -19.63
C GLU A 101 1.46 -78.45 -20.45
N THR A 102 1.05 -78.44 -21.73
CA THR A 102 1.06 -77.25 -22.58
C THR A 102 0.10 -76.19 -22.07
N LEU A 103 -1.11 -76.58 -21.64
CA LEU A 103 -2.06 -75.70 -20.96
C LEU A 103 -1.53 -75.17 -19.62
N ALA A 104 -0.74 -75.94 -18.87
CA ALA A 104 -0.11 -75.47 -17.63
C ALA A 104 0.97 -74.42 -17.90
N VAL A 105 1.80 -74.59 -18.94
CA VAL A 105 2.78 -73.59 -19.38
C VAL A 105 2.08 -72.32 -19.85
N ILE A 106 1.09 -72.43 -20.75
CA ILE A 106 0.31 -71.28 -21.23
C ILE A 106 -0.38 -70.55 -20.07
N LYS A 107 -0.97 -71.28 -19.10
CA LYS A 107 -1.58 -70.68 -17.91
C LYS A 107 -0.55 -69.95 -17.05
N ARG A 108 0.67 -70.49 -16.91
CA ARG A 108 1.76 -69.84 -16.20
C ARG A 108 2.19 -68.56 -16.90
N GLU A 109 2.49 -68.62 -18.19
CA GLU A 109 2.90 -67.45 -18.99
C GLU A 109 1.83 -66.36 -19.02
N LEU A 110 0.55 -66.73 -19.18
CA LEU A 110 -0.56 -65.79 -19.05
C LEU A 110 -0.65 -65.18 -17.65
N SER A 111 -0.39 -65.97 -16.58
CA SER A 111 -0.37 -65.43 -15.21
C SER A 111 0.80 -64.47 -14.98
N ASP A 112 1.97 -64.77 -15.55
CA ASP A 112 3.16 -63.93 -15.47
C ASP A 112 2.95 -62.63 -16.29
N GLN A 113 2.38 -62.70 -17.50
CA GLN A 113 1.98 -61.55 -18.31
C GLN A 113 0.91 -60.69 -17.60
N VAL A 114 -0.13 -61.29 -17.02
CA VAL A 114 -1.14 -60.56 -16.23
C VAL A 114 -0.50 -59.91 -14.99
N SER A 115 0.48 -60.55 -14.36
CA SER A 115 1.24 -59.93 -13.26
C SER A 115 2.07 -58.73 -13.73
N HIS A 116 2.67 -58.82 -14.92
CA HIS A 116 3.46 -57.75 -15.53
C HIS A 116 2.58 -56.57 -15.96
N ILE A 117 1.43 -56.83 -16.59
CA ILE A 117 0.44 -55.80 -16.92
C ILE A 117 -0.04 -55.10 -15.65
N LYS A 118 -0.36 -55.83 -14.58
CA LYS A 118 -0.73 -55.22 -13.29
C LYS A 118 0.38 -54.34 -12.68
N LYS A 119 1.65 -54.73 -12.83
CA LYS A 119 2.80 -53.90 -12.41
C LYS A 119 2.93 -52.63 -13.27
N LEU A 120 2.79 -52.74 -14.59
CA LEU A 120 2.80 -51.58 -15.48
C LEU A 120 1.61 -50.64 -15.23
N GLU A 121 0.42 -51.19 -14.96
CA GLU A 121 -0.76 -50.41 -14.57
C GLU A 121 -0.54 -49.68 -13.24
N ALA A 122 0.09 -50.32 -12.24
CA ALA A 122 0.43 -49.71 -10.96
C ALA A 122 1.41 -48.54 -11.16
N LEU A 123 2.54 -48.78 -11.84
CA LEU A 123 3.52 -47.73 -12.18
C LEU A 123 2.89 -46.59 -12.99
N THR A 124 2.03 -46.91 -13.97
CA THR A 124 1.30 -45.90 -14.76
C THR A 124 0.34 -45.09 -13.88
N ARG A 125 -0.30 -45.69 -12.88
CA ARG A 125 -1.15 -44.97 -11.91
C ARG A 125 -0.31 -44.08 -11.00
N GLU A 126 0.80 -44.59 -10.47
CA GLU A 126 1.75 -43.84 -9.63
C GLU A 126 2.29 -42.62 -10.36
N GLN A 127 2.87 -42.80 -11.56
CA GLN A 127 3.33 -41.71 -12.43
C GLN A 127 2.20 -40.70 -12.74
N ASN A 128 0.97 -41.16 -12.98
CA ASN A 128 -0.17 -40.25 -13.17
C ASN A 128 -0.54 -39.48 -11.89
N THR A 129 -0.32 -40.03 -10.69
CA THR A 129 -0.50 -39.28 -9.43
C THR A 129 0.62 -38.26 -9.22
N GLU A 130 1.87 -38.62 -9.51
CA GLU A 130 3.01 -37.69 -9.47
C GLU A 130 2.83 -36.55 -10.47
N LEU A 131 2.50 -36.82 -11.72
CA LEU A 131 2.20 -35.79 -12.73
C LEU A 131 1.04 -34.87 -12.30
N LYS A 132 0.03 -35.40 -11.60
CA LYS A 132 -1.04 -34.57 -11.00
C LYS A 132 -0.52 -33.72 -9.84
N GLN A 133 0.42 -34.20 -9.03
CA GLN A 133 1.06 -33.43 -7.96
C GLN A 133 1.97 -32.33 -8.55
N TYR A 134 2.86 -32.66 -9.48
CA TYR A 134 3.71 -31.68 -10.17
C TYR A 134 2.90 -30.60 -10.88
N ARG A 135 1.78 -30.95 -11.55
CA ARG A 135 0.87 -29.95 -12.15
C ARG A 135 0.19 -29.03 -11.11
N LYS A 136 -0.05 -29.51 -9.89
CA LYS A 136 -0.55 -28.65 -8.78
C LYS A 136 0.56 -27.74 -8.24
N GLN A 137 1.77 -28.28 -8.07
CA GLN A 137 2.94 -27.51 -7.63
C GLN A 137 3.32 -26.43 -8.65
N HIS A 138 3.32 -26.74 -9.95
CA HIS A 138 3.59 -25.77 -11.02
C HIS A 138 2.61 -24.59 -10.96
N LYS A 139 1.31 -24.85 -10.81
CA LYS A 139 0.29 -23.81 -10.63
C LYS A 139 0.50 -22.96 -9.37
N ALA A 140 0.93 -23.57 -8.27
CA ALA A 140 1.27 -22.83 -7.07
C ALA A 140 2.52 -21.95 -7.27
N ILE A 141 3.52 -22.44 -8.00
CA ILE A 141 4.73 -21.69 -8.36
C ILE A 141 4.36 -20.52 -9.30
N GLU A 142 3.52 -20.74 -10.32
CA GLU A 142 3.01 -19.69 -11.21
C GLU A 142 2.35 -18.55 -10.42
N ILE A 143 1.45 -18.87 -9.48
CA ILE A 143 0.80 -17.89 -8.61
C ILE A 143 1.84 -17.13 -7.76
N VAL A 144 2.80 -17.83 -7.16
CA VAL A 144 3.88 -17.20 -6.37
C VAL A 144 4.79 -16.33 -7.23
N GLU A 145 5.02 -16.68 -8.51
CA GLU A 145 5.75 -15.84 -9.45
C GLU A 145 4.97 -14.59 -9.85
N GLU A 146 3.66 -14.70 -10.06
CA GLU A 146 2.78 -13.55 -10.33
C GLU A 146 2.69 -12.62 -9.12
N GLU A 147 2.51 -13.16 -7.91
CA GLU A 147 2.57 -12.41 -6.66
C GLU A 147 3.93 -11.70 -6.51
N LYS A 148 5.04 -12.41 -6.74
CA LYS A 148 6.40 -11.84 -6.74
C LYS A 148 6.56 -10.73 -7.77
N ARG A 149 6.10 -10.91 -9.01
CA ARG A 149 6.10 -9.84 -10.04
C ARG A 149 5.28 -8.64 -9.57
N SER A 150 4.11 -8.86 -8.98
CA SER A 150 3.26 -7.78 -8.45
C SER A 150 3.93 -7.02 -7.29
N LEU A 151 4.62 -7.72 -6.40
CA LEU A 151 5.36 -7.13 -5.28
C LEU A 151 6.59 -6.37 -5.77
N GLN A 152 7.32 -6.89 -6.77
CA GLN A 152 8.43 -6.19 -7.41
C GLN A 152 7.98 -4.91 -8.11
N THR A 153 6.82 -4.90 -8.77
CA THR A 153 6.24 -3.67 -9.35
C THR A 153 5.84 -2.67 -8.25
N LYS A 154 5.21 -3.12 -7.16
CA LYS A 154 4.87 -2.26 -6.02
C LYS A 154 6.11 -1.68 -5.33
N LEU A 155 7.20 -2.46 -5.22
CA LEU A 155 8.47 -1.99 -4.70
C LEU A 155 9.03 -0.85 -5.56
N ARG A 156 9.12 -1.05 -6.88
CA ARG A 156 9.57 0.00 -7.81
C ARG A 156 8.72 1.27 -7.73
N MET A 157 7.41 1.13 -7.61
CA MET A 157 6.52 2.28 -7.38
C MET A 157 6.78 2.98 -6.05
N MET A 158 7.15 2.24 -5.00
CA MET A 158 7.55 2.81 -3.72
C MET A 158 8.89 3.55 -3.83
N ASP A 159 9.87 2.98 -4.53
CA ASP A 159 11.17 3.59 -4.79
C ASP A 159 11.03 4.91 -5.58
N ASP A 160 10.16 4.92 -6.61
CA ASP A 160 9.83 6.14 -7.38
C ASP A 160 9.12 7.20 -6.51
N LEU A 161 8.20 6.80 -5.62
CA LEU A 161 7.56 7.71 -4.67
C LEU A 161 8.56 8.26 -3.63
N GLN A 162 9.51 7.44 -3.16
CA GLN A 162 10.57 7.90 -2.27
C GLN A 162 11.49 8.93 -2.96
N ARG A 163 11.83 8.71 -4.24
CA ARG A 163 12.57 9.70 -5.04
C ARG A 163 11.78 10.99 -5.20
N GLN A 164 10.49 10.91 -5.56
CA GLN A 164 9.62 12.09 -5.71
C GLN A 164 9.47 12.86 -4.39
N LEU A 165 9.34 12.14 -3.26
CA LEU A 165 9.31 12.73 -1.92
C LEU A 165 10.61 13.47 -1.61
N GLY A 166 11.77 12.83 -1.81
CA GLY A 166 13.08 13.46 -1.60
C GLY A 166 13.28 14.70 -2.48
N GLU A 167 12.89 14.66 -3.76
CA GLU A 167 12.92 15.85 -4.61
C GLU A 167 11.97 16.96 -4.13
N ALA A 168 10.78 16.62 -3.60
CA ALA A 168 9.83 17.59 -3.05
C ALA A 168 10.32 18.20 -1.73
N GLU A 169 10.94 17.39 -0.87
CA GLU A 169 11.58 17.84 0.37
C GLU A 169 12.76 18.78 0.08
N MET A 170 13.62 18.46 -0.90
CA MET A 170 14.69 19.38 -1.34
C MET A 170 14.14 20.70 -1.90
N ARG A 171 13.10 20.66 -2.76
CA ARG A 171 12.44 21.88 -3.26
C ARG A 171 11.84 22.71 -2.12
N LYS A 172 11.24 22.05 -1.13
CA LYS A 172 10.69 22.72 0.06
C LYS A 172 11.80 23.37 0.88
N GLN A 173 12.91 22.68 1.14
CA GLN A 173 14.07 23.24 1.86
C GLN A 173 14.61 24.48 1.16
N ILE A 174 14.81 24.44 -0.16
CA ILE A 174 15.25 25.60 -0.95
C ILE A 174 14.27 26.78 -0.80
N LEU A 175 12.96 26.54 -0.90
CA LEU A 175 11.95 27.60 -0.73
C LEU A 175 11.88 28.13 0.72
N GLU A 176 12.16 27.30 1.73
CA GLU A 176 12.25 27.71 3.13
C GLU A 176 13.54 28.51 3.41
N GLU A 177 14.66 28.13 2.80
CA GLU A 177 15.93 28.88 2.82
C GLU A 177 15.82 30.22 2.10
N GLU A 178 15.18 30.26 0.92
CA GLU A 178 14.87 31.50 0.20
C GLU A 178 13.99 32.40 1.06
N ARG A 179 12.89 31.89 1.62
CA ARG A 179 12.03 32.64 2.55
C ARG A 179 12.83 33.20 3.72
N ASP A 180 13.66 32.38 4.38
CA ASP A 180 14.44 32.78 5.55
C ASP A 180 15.52 33.80 5.20
N SER A 181 16.08 33.75 3.97
CA SER A 181 16.99 34.77 3.46
C SER A 181 16.26 36.11 3.24
N TRP A 182 15.03 36.08 2.71
CA TRP A 182 14.21 37.29 2.50
C TRP A 182 13.70 37.88 3.81
N THR A 183 13.23 37.07 4.78
CA THR A 183 12.82 37.60 6.09
C THR A 183 14.01 38.14 6.86
N SER A 184 15.18 37.50 6.82
CA SER A 184 16.42 38.05 7.40
C SER A 184 16.79 39.39 6.75
N TYR A 185 16.72 39.49 5.41
CA TYR A 185 16.96 40.75 4.69
C TYR A 185 16.02 41.86 5.16
N LEU A 186 14.70 41.60 5.19
CA LEU A 186 13.68 42.57 5.60
C LEU A 186 13.79 42.94 7.10
N GLU A 187 14.15 41.99 7.98
CA GLU A 187 14.46 42.27 9.38
C GLU A 187 15.69 43.18 9.50
N THR A 188 16.76 42.97 8.72
CA THR A 188 17.94 43.86 8.73
C THR A 188 17.66 45.26 8.14
N GLU A 189 16.84 45.38 7.10
CA GLU A 189 16.38 46.70 6.62
C GLU A 189 15.53 47.40 7.68
N ALA A 190 14.63 46.68 8.36
CA ALA A 190 13.79 47.24 9.42
C ALA A 190 14.59 47.71 10.64
N GLU A 191 15.63 46.97 11.05
CA GLU A 191 16.57 47.42 12.08
C GLU A 191 17.35 48.68 11.63
N THR A 192 17.76 48.74 10.36
CA THR A 192 18.59 49.84 9.82
C THR A 192 17.80 51.12 9.58
N HIS A 193 16.54 51.02 9.16
CA HIS A 193 15.69 52.15 8.78
C HIS A 193 14.52 52.43 9.75
N GLY A 194 14.37 51.63 10.81
CA GLY A 194 13.34 51.79 11.85
C GLY A 194 11.90 51.46 11.41
N ARG A 195 11.68 51.15 10.13
CA ARG A 195 10.43 50.65 9.55
C ARG A 195 10.76 49.67 8.42
N ILE A 196 9.93 48.64 8.29
CA ILE A 196 9.85 47.80 7.08
C ILE A 196 9.36 48.72 5.95
N GLN A 197 10.18 48.92 4.91
CA GLN A 197 9.81 49.74 3.74
C GLN A 197 9.07 48.91 2.68
N PHE A 198 9.32 47.60 2.63
CA PHE A 198 8.74 46.67 1.67
C PHE A 198 8.22 45.42 2.37
N GLU A 199 6.94 45.08 2.21
CA GLU A 199 6.35 43.89 2.83
C GLU A 199 6.56 42.62 2.00
N THR A 200 6.79 42.74 0.68
CA THR A 200 7.08 41.62 -0.20
C THR A 200 8.28 41.87 -1.12
N PRO A 201 8.99 40.82 -1.57
CA PRO A 201 10.03 40.94 -2.60
C PRO A 201 9.51 41.52 -3.93
N GLN A 202 8.20 41.35 -4.21
CA GLN A 202 7.57 41.94 -5.39
C GLN A 202 7.48 43.46 -5.29
N ASP A 203 7.26 44.01 -4.08
CA ASP A 203 7.19 45.45 -3.86
C ASP A 203 8.59 46.10 -3.95
N LEU A 204 9.62 45.45 -3.41
CA LEU A 204 11.01 45.86 -3.60
C LEU A 204 11.38 45.89 -5.10
N ALA A 205 11.00 44.86 -5.86
CA ALA A 205 11.23 44.81 -7.31
C ALA A 205 10.47 45.91 -8.07
N ARG A 206 9.21 46.22 -7.68
CA ARG A 206 8.43 47.33 -8.24
C ARG A 206 9.08 48.68 -7.94
N ALA A 207 9.48 48.92 -6.71
CA ALA A 207 10.15 50.15 -6.29
C ALA A 207 11.50 50.33 -7.00
N PHE A 208 12.29 49.28 -7.14
CA PHE A 208 13.54 49.32 -7.91
C PHE A 208 13.32 49.64 -9.40
N ILE A 209 12.27 49.09 -10.01
CA ILE A 209 11.89 49.43 -11.40
C ILE A 209 11.45 50.90 -11.49
N GLN A 210 10.67 51.38 -10.52
CA GLN A 210 10.21 52.76 -10.46
C GLN A 210 11.37 53.75 -10.29
N GLU A 211 12.26 53.53 -9.32
CA GLU A 211 13.52 54.29 -9.15
C GLU A 211 14.38 54.29 -10.42
N ARG A 212 14.44 53.16 -11.14
CA ARG A 212 15.15 53.08 -12.42
C ARG A 212 14.50 53.94 -13.50
N ILE A 213 13.16 53.99 -13.56
CA ILE A 213 12.40 54.84 -14.49
C ILE A 213 12.59 56.31 -14.12
N GLU A 214 12.41 56.67 -12.85
CA GLU A 214 12.59 58.04 -12.34
C GLU A 214 14.02 58.54 -12.57
N ARG A 215 15.03 57.68 -12.37
CA ARG A 215 16.43 57.98 -12.72
C ARG A 215 16.62 58.20 -14.22
N THR A 216 15.98 57.42 -15.10
CA THR A 216 16.06 57.66 -16.54
C THR A 216 15.35 58.96 -16.95
N ASP A 217 14.22 59.29 -16.34
CA ASP A 217 13.48 60.53 -16.60
C ASP A 217 14.27 61.76 -16.13
N LEU A 218 14.91 61.68 -14.95
CA LEU A 218 15.83 62.72 -14.48
C LEU A 218 17.04 62.88 -15.38
N LEU A 219 17.61 61.79 -15.90
CA LEU A 219 18.70 61.85 -16.87
C LEU A 219 18.26 62.45 -18.22
N ASN A 220 17.04 62.16 -18.68
CA ASN A 220 16.45 62.76 -19.89
C ASN A 220 16.27 64.27 -19.70
N ARG A 221 15.65 64.72 -18.60
CA ARG A 221 15.50 66.14 -18.26
C ARG A 221 16.84 66.86 -18.13
N LEU A 222 17.85 66.22 -17.55
CA LEU A 222 19.20 66.80 -17.46
C LEU A 222 19.87 66.86 -18.84
N GLY A 223 19.55 65.92 -19.73
CA GLY A 223 19.89 65.94 -21.15
C GLY A 223 19.19 67.05 -21.95
N GLU A 224 17.99 67.48 -21.56
CA GLU A 224 17.24 68.61 -22.14
C GLU A 224 17.72 69.96 -21.61
N ILE A 225 17.99 70.09 -20.31
CA ILE A 225 18.45 71.34 -19.69
C ILE A 225 19.87 71.72 -20.13
N ARG A 226 20.75 70.74 -20.41
CA ARG A 226 22.12 71.00 -20.89
C ARG A 226 22.19 71.82 -22.19
N PRO A 227 21.53 71.45 -23.30
CA PRO A 227 21.54 72.26 -24.52
C PRO A 227 20.90 73.63 -24.29
N GLU A 228 19.80 73.73 -23.53
CA GLU A 228 19.22 75.03 -23.16
C GLU A 228 20.22 75.93 -22.43
N LEU A 229 20.95 75.39 -21.46
CA LEU A 229 22.01 76.11 -20.75
C LEU A 229 23.12 76.56 -21.72
N THR A 230 23.60 75.70 -22.62
CA THR A 230 24.65 76.09 -23.59
C THR A 230 24.17 77.19 -24.55
N VAL A 231 22.88 77.19 -24.92
CA VAL A 231 22.29 78.28 -25.73
C VAL A 231 22.21 79.57 -24.89
N LYS A 232 21.83 79.48 -23.61
CA LYS A 232 21.81 80.65 -22.71
C LYS A 232 23.22 81.21 -22.50
N GLU A 233 24.22 80.37 -22.24
CA GLU A 233 25.63 80.76 -22.12
C GLU A 233 26.12 81.45 -23.39
N ALA A 234 25.83 80.90 -24.58
CA ALA A 234 26.17 81.55 -25.85
C ALA A 234 25.47 82.92 -26.03
N THR A 235 24.20 83.05 -25.64
CA THR A 235 23.53 84.36 -25.66
C THR A 235 24.11 85.34 -24.63
N THR A 236 24.54 84.88 -23.47
CA THR A 236 25.20 85.71 -22.46
C THR A 236 26.54 86.20 -22.96
N GLN A 237 27.36 85.33 -23.56
CA GLN A 237 28.64 85.71 -24.18
C GLN A 237 28.45 86.74 -25.31
N ALA A 238 27.44 86.55 -26.18
CA ALA A 238 27.12 87.53 -27.23
C ALA A 238 26.74 88.91 -26.64
N LEU A 239 25.92 88.95 -25.58
CA LEU A 239 25.55 90.19 -24.89
C LEU A 239 26.74 90.82 -24.13
N GLU A 240 27.65 90.01 -23.59
CA GLU A 240 28.90 90.47 -22.98
C GLU A 240 29.84 91.09 -24.01
N GLU A 241 29.97 90.49 -25.20
CA GLU A 241 30.71 91.08 -26.32
C GLU A 241 30.09 92.40 -26.79
N GLU A 242 28.77 92.48 -26.94
CA GLU A 242 28.07 93.72 -27.30
C GLU A 242 28.28 94.80 -26.24
N LYS A 243 28.16 94.45 -24.96
CA LYS A 243 28.46 95.35 -23.84
C LYS A 243 29.92 95.82 -23.87
N ALA A 244 30.87 94.95 -24.17
CA ALA A 244 32.29 95.31 -24.31
C ALA A 244 32.53 96.25 -25.50
N LYS A 245 31.87 96.01 -26.65
CA LYS A 245 31.91 96.90 -27.83
C LYS A 245 31.36 98.30 -27.48
N LEU A 246 30.17 98.37 -26.88
CA LEU A 246 29.55 99.63 -26.43
C LEU A 246 30.39 100.35 -25.35
N GLN A 247 31.00 99.63 -24.42
CA GLN A 247 31.94 100.21 -23.45
C GLN A 247 33.20 100.77 -24.14
N GLY A 248 33.71 100.09 -25.17
CA GLY A 248 34.79 100.57 -26.02
C GLY A 248 34.43 101.85 -26.76
N GLU A 249 33.22 101.93 -27.35
CA GLU A 249 32.70 103.13 -28.02
C GLU A 249 32.51 104.29 -27.04
N ILE A 250 31.94 104.04 -25.85
CA ILE A 250 31.83 105.05 -24.79
C ILE A 250 33.21 105.54 -24.33
N GLN A 251 34.19 104.64 -24.21
CA GLN A 251 35.55 105.00 -23.82
C GLN A 251 36.26 105.80 -24.92
N GLN A 252 36.04 105.47 -26.20
CA GLN A 252 36.49 106.28 -27.34
C GLN A 252 35.87 107.68 -27.30
N LEU A 253 34.54 107.78 -27.16
CA LEU A 253 33.83 109.06 -27.06
C LEU A 253 34.33 109.92 -25.89
N LYS A 254 34.59 109.32 -24.72
CA LYS A 254 35.22 110.00 -23.58
C LYS A 254 36.65 110.46 -23.88
N SER A 255 37.45 109.62 -24.53
CA SER A 255 38.83 109.96 -24.89
C SER A 255 38.93 111.05 -25.97
N SER A 256 37.94 111.15 -26.86
CA SER A 256 37.79 112.28 -27.79
C SER A 256 37.22 113.55 -27.13
N GLY A 257 36.79 113.47 -25.87
CA GLY A 257 36.03 114.52 -25.18
C GLY A 257 36.78 115.30 -24.09
N ASP A 258 37.99 114.91 -23.68
CA ASP A 258 38.67 115.57 -22.54
C ASP A 258 40.15 115.92 -22.79
N THR A 259 40.54 117.09 -22.28
CA THR A 259 41.84 117.74 -22.48
C THR A 259 42.69 117.60 -21.23
N SER A 260 43.91 117.06 -21.37
CA SER A 260 44.75 116.44 -20.33
C SER A 260 45.34 117.34 -19.21
N ALA A 261 44.65 118.38 -18.75
CA ALA A 261 45.17 119.38 -17.83
C ALA A 261 44.83 119.20 -16.33
N THR A 262 43.80 118.41 -15.98
CA THR A 262 43.14 118.49 -14.65
C THR A 262 43.70 117.57 -13.56
N SER A 263 44.24 116.38 -13.89
CA SER A 263 44.56 115.36 -12.86
C SER A 263 45.80 115.64 -11.99
N ALA A 264 46.77 116.40 -12.49
CA ALA A 264 48.05 116.63 -11.80
C ALA A 264 47.99 117.71 -10.70
N ALA A 265 47.01 118.62 -10.74
CA ALA A 265 46.85 119.70 -9.76
C ALA A 265 46.34 119.17 -8.41
N ASP A 266 45.34 118.30 -8.44
CA ASP A 266 44.63 117.75 -7.28
C ASP A 266 45.54 117.02 -6.29
N ALA A 267 46.50 116.25 -6.79
CA ALA A 267 47.44 115.49 -5.97
C ALA A 267 48.31 116.40 -5.07
N LYS A 268 48.71 117.59 -5.56
CA LYS A 268 49.51 118.56 -4.79
C LYS A 268 48.68 119.32 -3.76
N VAL A 269 47.39 119.57 -4.03
CA VAL A 269 46.48 120.26 -3.10
C VAL A 269 46.21 119.36 -1.89
N ARG A 270 45.90 118.07 -2.11
CA ARG A 270 45.62 117.10 -1.03
C ARG A 270 46.80 116.96 -0.05
N ALA A 271 48.04 116.86 -0.56
CA ALA A 271 49.23 116.73 0.27
C ALA A 271 49.55 117.95 1.16
N ARG A 272 49.15 119.16 0.75
CA ARG A 272 49.26 120.37 1.59
C ARG A 272 48.20 120.38 2.69
N LEU A 273 46.97 119.99 2.36
CA LEU A 273 45.83 120.03 3.27
C LEU A 273 46.00 119.06 4.45
N GLU A 274 46.57 117.87 4.23
CA GLU A 274 46.87 116.91 5.31
C GLU A 274 47.95 117.41 6.29
N ARG A 275 49.01 118.08 5.82
CA ARG A 275 49.99 118.71 6.72
C ARG A 275 49.36 119.82 7.56
N GLN A 276 48.42 120.58 6.99
CA GLN A 276 47.70 121.64 7.69
C GLN A 276 46.79 121.07 8.79
N LYS A 277 46.05 119.99 8.51
CA LYS A 277 45.27 119.24 9.52
C LYS A 277 46.14 118.79 10.70
N THR A 278 47.29 118.17 10.43
CA THR A 278 48.17 117.61 11.49
C THR A 278 48.83 118.66 12.39
N LEU A 279 48.89 119.92 11.97
CA LEU A 279 49.33 121.03 12.82
C LEU A 279 48.16 121.57 13.65
N VAL A 280 47.00 121.80 13.03
CA VAL A 280 45.79 122.27 13.72
C VAL A 280 45.34 121.28 14.81
N THR A 281 45.45 119.97 14.60
CA THR A 281 45.09 118.98 15.65
C THR A 281 45.99 119.09 16.88
N LYS A 282 47.30 119.32 16.70
CA LYS A 282 48.24 119.52 17.82
C LYS A 282 48.03 120.85 18.54
N GLU A 283 47.66 121.89 17.79
CA GLU A 283 47.29 123.19 18.37
C GLU A 283 46.00 123.10 19.19
N VAL A 284 44.99 122.36 18.70
CA VAL A 284 43.76 122.06 19.45
C VAL A 284 44.03 121.19 20.69
N GLU A 285 44.91 120.20 20.61
CA GLU A 285 45.33 119.39 21.77
C GLU A 285 46.04 120.25 22.83
N PHE A 286 46.92 121.17 22.42
CA PHE A 286 47.60 122.11 23.31
C PHE A 286 46.63 123.09 23.97
N LEU A 287 45.72 123.70 23.19
CA LEU A 287 44.70 124.62 23.70
C LEU A 287 43.72 123.90 24.65
N ARG A 288 43.34 122.65 24.37
CA ARG A 288 42.52 121.83 25.29
C ARG A 288 43.24 121.54 26.60
N ALA A 289 44.53 121.24 26.57
CA ALA A 289 45.33 121.08 27.78
C ALA A 289 45.43 122.39 28.59
N GLN A 290 45.51 123.54 27.91
CA GLN A 290 45.58 124.85 28.54
C GLN A 290 44.24 125.28 29.15
N VAL A 291 43.10 125.07 28.46
CA VAL A 291 41.76 125.29 29.02
C VAL A 291 41.54 124.41 30.25
N LYS A 292 41.91 123.13 30.18
CA LYS A 292 41.79 122.22 31.33
C LYS A 292 42.64 122.67 32.53
N ALA A 293 43.84 123.20 32.30
CA ALA A 293 44.66 123.76 33.38
C ALA A 293 43.99 125.00 34.02
N PHE A 294 43.35 125.86 33.22
CA PHE A 294 42.56 126.98 33.76
C PHE A 294 41.29 126.52 34.49
N ASP A 295 40.57 125.51 33.99
CA ASP A 295 39.42 124.93 34.70
C ASP A 295 39.83 124.33 36.07
N ASP A 296 41.00 123.68 36.14
CA ASP A 296 41.56 123.12 37.37
C ASP A 296 42.06 124.24 38.33
N GLU A 297 42.68 125.32 37.82
CA GLU A 297 43.12 126.49 38.61
C GLU A 297 41.93 127.34 39.14
N GLU A 298 40.91 127.63 38.32
CA GLU A 298 39.71 128.36 38.76
C GLU A 298 38.97 127.61 39.87
N ARG A 299 38.92 126.27 39.75
CA ARG A 299 38.29 125.39 40.74
C ARG A 299 39.00 125.37 42.10
N GLU A 300 40.29 125.68 42.16
CA GLU A 300 41.07 125.74 43.41
C GLU A 300 41.17 127.16 43.98
N MET A 301 41.10 128.20 43.13
CA MET A 301 41.31 129.60 43.54
C MET A 301 40.03 130.44 43.70
N GLN A 302 38.92 130.13 43.01
CA GLN A 302 37.64 130.87 43.11
C GLN A 302 36.40 129.96 42.99
N PRO A 303 35.94 129.33 44.09
CA PRO A 303 34.80 128.40 44.03
C PRO A 303 33.43 129.06 43.74
N ASP A 304 33.28 130.37 43.94
CA ASP A 304 32.00 131.08 43.75
C ASP A 304 31.72 131.46 42.28
N THR A 305 32.70 131.38 41.39
CA THR A 305 32.57 131.65 39.95
C THR A 305 32.61 130.40 39.07
N PHE A 306 32.99 129.24 39.63
CA PHE A 306 33.08 127.98 38.90
C PHE A 306 31.69 127.38 38.58
N ASP A 307 31.21 127.61 37.36
CA ASP A 307 29.92 127.08 36.90
C ASP A 307 30.03 125.60 36.49
N ALA A 308 30.05 124.73 37.51
CA ALA A 308 30.18 123.29 37.37
C ALA A 308 29.21 122.69 36.32
N THR A 309 27.98 123.24 36.23
CA THR A 309 26.93 122.76 35.32
C THR A 309 27.31 122.92 33.85
N LYS A 310 28.07 123.97 33.49
CA LYS A 310 28.60 124.15 32.14
C LYS A 310 29.75 123.18 31.87
N SER A 311 30.62 122.93 32.85
CA SER A 311 31.73 121.98 32.71
C SER A 311 31.23 120.54 32.48
N GLU A 312 30.13 120.16 33.14
CA GLU A 312 29.48 118.86 32.94
C GLU A 312 28.78 118.80 31.58
N ARG A 313 28.05 119.86 31.19
CA ARG A 313 27.39 119.93 29.88
C ARG A 313 28.37 119.89 28.70
N ILE A 314 29.57 120.45 28.86
CA ILE A 314 30.64 120.35 27.87
C ILE A 314 31.15 118.91 27.76
N LYS A 315 31.41 118.23 28.89
CA LYS A 315 31.83 116.82 28.91
C LYS A 315 30.81 115.88 28.27
N GLU A 316 29.52 116.06 28.57
CA GLU A 316 28.42 115.31 27.90
C GLU A 316 28.47 115.44 26.37
N LEU A 317 28.74 116.65 25.87
CA LEU A 317 28.83 116.91 24.42
C LEU A 317 30.11 116.34 23.80
N GLU A 318 31.23 116.33 24.53
CA GLU A 318 32.48 115.70 24.08
C GLU A 318 32.37 114.17 24.02
N ASP A 319 31.78 113.53 25.03
CA ASP A 319 31.54 112.08 25.05
C ASP A 319 30.64 111.63 23.89
N LEU A 320 29.64 112.44 23.53
CA LEU A 320 28.72 112.15 22.43
C LEU A 320 29.40 112.32 21.06
N VAL A 321 30.33 113.27 20.92
CA VAL A 321 31.17 113.40 19.71
C VAL A 321 32.16 112.24 19.58
N ASP A 322 32.75 111.76 20.68
CA ASP A 322 33.66 110.61 20.65
C ASP A 322 32.93 109.27 20.45
N GLN A 323 31.64 109.17 20.80
CA GLN A 323 30.79 108.04 20.41
C GLN A 323 30.56 108.02 18.88
N TYR A 324 30.18 109.14 18.27
CA TYR A 324 30.04 109.21 16.81
C TYR A 324 31.35 108.93 16.06
N ARG A 325 32.51 109.33 16.60
CA ARG A 325 33.81 108.95 16.03
C ARG A 325 34.07 107.45 16.06
N LYS A 326 33.73 106.76 17.16
CA LYS A 326 33.86 105.30 17.29
C LYS A 326 32.94 104.56 16.32
N GLU A 327 31.73 105.06 16.09
CA GLU A 327 30.81 104.51 15.09
C GLU A 327 31.33 104.70 13.66
N ILE A 328 31.89 105.87 13.34
CA ILE A 328 32.54 106.11 12.04
C ILE A 328 33.74 105.18 11.82
N ASP A 329 34.60 104.98 12.83
CA ASP A 329 35.72 104.05 12.77
C ASP A 329 35.27 102.57 12.64
N ALA A 330 34.15 102.20 13.26
CA ALA A 330 33.57 100.86 13.13
C ALA A 330 33.02 100.64 11.71
N LEU A 331 32.23 101.59 11.20
CA LEU A 331 31.71 101.57 9.82
C LEU A 331 32.85 101.56 8.79
N GLN A 332 33.94 102.29 9.03
CA GLN A 332 35.14 102.22 8.18
C GLN A 332 35.83 100.85 8.23
N LYS A 333 35.86 100.16 9.37
CA LYS A 333 36.41 98.80 9.46
C LYS A 333 35.54 97.79 8.71
N GLU A 334 34.22 97.94 8.77
CA GLU A 334 33.29 97.12 7.99
C GLU A 334 33.40 97.41 6.49
N PHE A 335 33.56 98.67 6.08
CA PHE A 335 33.84 99.02 4.68
C PHE A 335 35.14 98.39 4.19
N ASN A 336 36.22 98.48 4.97
CA ASN A 336 37.52 97.87 4.66
C ASN A 336 37.51 96.32 4.68
N SER A 337 36.52 95.69 5.33
CA SER A 337 36.36 94.23 5.29
C SER A 337 35.56 93.77 4.06
N LEU A 338 34.65 94.62 3.54
CA LEU A 338 33.96 94.40 2.26
C LEU A 338 34.83 94.74 1.03
N GLU A 339 35.72 95.73 1.10
CA GLU A 339 36.56 96.16 -0.03
C GLU A 339 37.83 95.30 -0.26
N LYS A 340 38.06 94.24 0.53
CA LYS A 340 39.21 93.33 0.33
C LYS A 340 38.83 92.00 -0.33
N PRO A 341 38.99 91.85 -1.66
CA PRO A 341 39.05 90.53 -2.27
C PRO A 341 40.31 89.78 -1.80
N THR A 342 40.17 88.49 -1.57
CA THR A 342 41.22 87.58 -1.12
C THR A 342 42.42 87.58 -2.07
N SER A 343 43.61 87.96 -1.59
CA SER A 343 44.87 87.68 -2.28
C SER A 343 46.00 87.41 -1.28
N VAL A 344 46.84 86.45 -1.66
CA VAL A 344 47.96 85.91 -0.88
C VAL A 344 49.16 86.85 -0.84
N ALA A 345 49.81 87.00 0.31
CA ALA A 345 51.12 87.63 0.43
C ALA A 345 52.00 86.96 1.49
N ALA A 346 53.27 86.74 1.15
CA ALA A 346 54.21 85.97 1.95
C ALA A 346 55.01 86.81 2.97
N GLY A 347 55.58 86.12 3.97
CA GLY A 347 56.92 86.45 4.47
C GLY A 347 57.05 86.98 5.90
N LYS A 348 57.40 86.09 6.83
CA LYS A 348 58.24 86.40 8.00
C LYS A 348 58.88 85.12 8.60
N LYS A 349 60.21 85.04 8.48
CA LYS A 349 61.22 84.28 9.27
C LYS A 349 60.90 82.84 9.76
N ARG A 350 61.70 81.88 9.30
CA ARG A 350 61.67 80.44 9.67
C ARG A 350 62.22 80.17 11.09
N PRO A 351 61.57 79.31 11.90
CA PRO A 351 62.22 78.43 12.87
C PRO A 351 62.93 77.26 12.16
N LEU A 352 63.81 76.55 12.88
CA LEU A 352 64.46 75.31 12.40
C LEU A 352 63.73 74.10 12.99
N ASP A 353 62.58 73.75 12.42
CA ASP A 353 61.84 72.52 12.73
C ASP A 353 61.84 71.61 11.50
N THR A 354 62.40 70.40 11.62
CA THR A 354 62.08 69.25 10.74
C THR A 354 62.15 67.92 11.49
N ASP A 355 63.23 67.64 12.23
CA ASP A 355 63.54 66.24 12.60
C ASP A 355 62.72 65.72 13.80
N GLU A 356 62.65 66.44 14.92
CA GLU A 356 61.85 66.00 16.10
C GLU A 356 60.34 65.99 15.81
N ASP A 357 59.88 66.95 14.99
CA ASP A 357 58.48 67.01 14.57
C ASP A 357 58.13 65.89 13.58
N ASP A 358 59.00 65.54 12.62
CA ASP A 358 58.75 64.40 11.73
C ASP A 358 58.80 63.06 12.46
N GLU A 359 59.67 62.88 13.47
CA GLU A 359 59.65 61.70 14.34
C GLU A 359 58.35 61.61 15.16
N ARG A 360 57.93 62.71 15.78
CA ARG A 360 56.68 62.79 16.57
C ARG A 360 55.44 62.59 15.70
N VAL A 361 55.42 63.14 14.48
CA VAL A 361 54.38 62.90 13.48
C VAL A 361 54.43 61.43 13.01
N GLY A 362 55.61 60.84 12.89
CA GLY A 362 55.80 59.41 12.62
C GLY A 362 55.20 58.51 13.70
N GLU A 363 55.46 58.80 14.97
CA GLU A 363 54.83 58.11 16.10
C GLU A 363 53.32 58.27 16.11
N LEU A 364 52.82 59.49 15.92
CA LEU A 364 51.38 59.78 15.89
C LEU A 364 50.70 59.05 14.72
N ARG A 365 51.34 58.94 13.55
CA ARG A 365 50.85 58.14 12.42
C ARG A 365 50.83 56.64 12.75
N ARG A 366 51.86 56.11 13.43
CA ARG A 366 51.88 54.71 13.90
C ARG A 366 50.78 54.44 14.94
N LYS A 367 50.61 55.32 15.93
CA LYS A 367 49.55 55.25 16.94
C LYS A 367 48.15 55.37 16.31
N ASN A 368 47.96 56.27 15.35
CA ASN A 368 46.70 56.40 14.63
C ASN A 368 46.38 55.14 13.81
N ARG A 369 47.37 54.56 13.12
CA ARG A 369 47.21 53.28 12.41
C ARG A 369 46.90 52.12 13.37
N GLN A 370 47.59 52.03 14.50
CA GLN A 370 47.29 51.03 15.53
C GLN A 370 45.86 51.19 16.07
N LEU A 371 45.42 52.43 16.36
CA LEU A 371 44.05 52.71 16.80
C LEU A 371 43.00 52.39 15.72
N GLN A 372 43.32 52.57 14.44
CA GLN A 372 42.46 52.13 13.32
C GLN A 372 42.39 50.60 13.24
N ASP A 373 43.52 49.90 13.40
CA ASP A 373 43.56 48.43 13.42
C ASP A 373 42.82 47.87 14.66
N ASP A 374 42.98 48.48 15.83
CA ASP A 374 42.28 48.13 17.06
C ASP A 374 40.76 48.40 16.93
N LEU A 375 40.34 49.53 16.35
CA LEU A 375 38.94 49.79 15.99
C LEU A 375 38.39 48.72 15.03
N ASN A 376 39.15 48.38 13.99
CA ASN A 376 38.76 47.34 13.03
C ASN A 376 38.63 45.95 13.69
N THR A 377 39.50 45.60 14.65
CA THR A 377 39.37 44.33 15.39
C THR A 377 38.20 44.35 16.39
N LEU A 378 37.95 45.48 17.07
CA LEU A 378 36.80 45.65 17.96
C LEU A 378 35.48 45.58 17.18
N GLN A 379 35.37 46.24 16.02
CA GLN A 379 34.20 46.15 15.15
C GLN A 379 33.96 44.73 14.63
N LYS A 380 35.02 43.98 14.28
CA LYS A 380 34.90 42.55 13.92
C LYS A 380 34.38 41.70 15.07
N LYS A 381 34.91 41.91 16.30
CA LYS A 381 34.44 41.22 17.51
C LYS A 381 32.98 41.56 17.83
N MET A 382 32.59 42.84 17.72
CA MET A 382 31.22 43.30 17.95
C MET A 382 30.24 42.64 16.97
N LYS A 383 30.53 42.64 15.66
CA LYS A 383 29.73 41.95 14.64
C LYS A 383 29.62 40.44 14.88
N LEU A 384 30.70 39.80 15.34
CA LEU A 384 30.70 38.39 15.68
C LEU A 384 29.77 38.11 16.86
N VAL A 385 29.90 38.87 17.96
CA VAL A 385 29.04 38.74 19.15
C VAL A 385 27.57 39.07 18.83
N GLU A 386 27.30 40.06 17.97
CA GLU A 386 25.96 40.36 17.47
C GLU A 386 25.37 39.18 16.67
N SER A 387 26.18 38.52 15.82
CA SER A 387 25.74 37.35 15.06
C SER A 387 25.48 36.13 15.96
N GLU A 388 26.32 35.90 16.98
CA GLU A 388 26.13 34.86 17.99
C GLU A 388 24.87 35.12 18.83
N TYR A 389 24.66 36.38 19.25
CA TYR A 389 23.47 36.79 19.98
C TYR A 389 22.20 36.59 19.15
N LYS A 390 22.18 36.99 17.87
CA LYS A 390 21.04 36.75 16.96
C LYS A 390 20.79 35.25 16.76
N ALA A 391 21.84 34.45 16.58
CA ALA A 391 21.74 33.00 16.47
C ALA A 391 21.12 32.38 17.73
N GLN A 392 21.66 32.66 18.92
CA GLN A 392 21.15 32.17 20.20
C GLN A 392 19.72 32.65 20.47
N HIS A 393 19.39 33.91 20.16
CA HIS A 393 18.04 34.45 20.30
C HIS A 393 17.04 33.72 19.40
N SER A 394 17.41 33.43 18.14
CA SER A 394 16.57 32.67 17.21
C SER A 394 16.34 31.23 17.69
N GLN A 395 17.36 30.57 18.24
CA GLN A 395 17.25 29.22 18.83
C GLN A 395 16.33 29.23 20.05
N LEU A 396 16.48 30.21 20.95
CA LEU A 396 15.60 30.39 22.10
C LEU A 396 14.15 30.71 21.71
N LYS A 397 13.94 31.47 20.62
CA LYS A 397 12.60 31.73 20.06
C LYS A 397 11.97 30.44 19.53
N LYS A 398 12.69 29.66 18.71
CA LYS A 398 12.25 28.34 18.21
C LYS A 398 11.93 27.36 19.35
N LEU A 399 12.77 27.31 20.40
CA LEU A 399 12.53 26.48 21.59
C LEU A 399 11.30 26.97 22.39
N LYS A 400 11.08 28.27 22.54
CA LYS A 400 9.89 28.83 23.18
C LYS A 400 8.62 28.55 22.39
N GLU A 401 8.66 28.67 21.06
CA GLU A 401 7.55 28.33 20.17
C GLU A 401 7.23 26.83 20.24
N SER A 402 8.24 25.96 20.22
CA SER A 402 8.08 24.51 20.47
C SER A 402 7.52 24.20 21.87
N SER A 403 7.88 24.98 22.90
CA SER A 403 7.31 24.84 24.26
C SER A 403 5.85 25.30 24.37
N ARG A 404 5.41 26.20 23.48
CA ARG A 404 4.01 26.68 23.41
C ARG A 404 3.09 25.61 22.83
N THR A 405 3.61 24.72 21.98
CA THR A 405 2.95 23.48 21.57
C THR A 405 3.19 22.37 22.59
N ARG A 406 2.23 22.18 23.51
CA ARG A 406 2.26 21.03 24.42
C ARG A 406 1.98 19.74 23.66
N VAL A 407 3.05 19.00 23.33
CA VAL A 407 2.94 17.62 22.82
C VAL A 407 2.34 16.76 23.95
N LEU A 408 1.18 16.18 23.69
CA LEU A 408 0.51 15.25 24.59
C LEU A 408 0.61 13.84 23.99
N GLU A 409 1.21 12.93 24.73
CA GLU A 409 1.18 11.50 24.43
C GLU A 409 0.27 10.76 25.42
N LEU A 410 -0.26 9.62 24.99
CA LEU A 410 -0.96 8.71 25.88
C LEU A 410 0.08 8.00 26.75
N LYS A 411 -0.14 7.99 28.07
CA LYS A 411 0.72 7.28 29.04
C LYS A 411 0.88 5.79 28.71
N SER A 412 -0.11 5.20 28.06
CA SER A 412 -0.07 3.88 27.41
C SER A 412 -0.19 4.07 25.90
N ASN A 413 0.95 4.31 25.26
CA ASN A 413 1.10 4.37 23.80
C ASN A 413 1.62 3.00 23.33
N PRO A 414 1.11 2.39 22.23
CA PRO A 414 1.64 1.13 21.70
C PRO A 414 3.17 1.13 21.50
N THR A 415 3.80 2.29 21.23
CA THR A 415 5.27 2.41 21.20
C THR A 415 5.90 2.22 22.58
N ALA A 416 5.33 2.84 23.63
CA ALA A 416 5.78 2.70 25.00
C ALA A 416 5.51 1.30 25.57
N ASP A 417 4.38 0.69 25.22
CA ASP A 417 4.06 -0.70 25.58
C ASP A 417 5.04 -1.69 24.92
N ALA A 418 5.38 -1.47 23.64
CA ALA A 418 6.37 -2.25 22.93
C ALA A 418 7.80 -2.04 23.46
N GLU A 419 8.15 -0.82 23.90
CA GLU A 419 9.42 -0.56 24.59
C GLU A 419 9.47 -1.24 25.96
N ALA A 420 8.39 -1.15 26.75
CA ALA A 420 8.29 -1.82 28.05
C ALA A 420 8.43 -3.35 27.91
N LEU A 421 7.83 -3.96 26.88
CA LEU A 421 7.97 -5.40 26.58
C LEU A 421 9.40 -5.74 26.13
N LYS A 422 10.05 -4.90 25.31
CA LYS A 422 11.47 -5.07 24.95
C LYS A 422 12.39 -4.96 26.17
N LEU A 423 12.12 -4.00 27.06
CA LEU A 423 12.91 -3.82 28.28
C LEU A 423 12.68 -4.96 29.28
N SER A 424 11.46 -5.47 29.42
CA SER A 424 11.17 -6.63 30.28
C SER A 424 11.83 -7.90 29.73
N THR A 425 11.70 -8.20 28.43
CA THR A 425 12.34 -9.37 27.79
C THR A 425 13.87 -9.28 27.81
N VAL A 426 14.47 -8.12 27.54
CA VAL A 426 15.92 -7.94 27.68
C VAL A 426 16.36 -8.09 29.14
N ARG A 427 15.54 -7.68 30.11
CA ARG A 427 15.81 -7.86 31.53
C ARG A 427 15.71 -9.33 31.96
N THR A 428 14.65 -10.05 31.60
CA THR A 428 14.51 -11.48 31.91
C THR A 428 15.60 -12.32 31.24
N LEU A 429 15.98 -12.01 30.00
CA LEU A 429 17.11 -12.66 29.33
C LEU A 429 18.46 -12.35 29.99
N ARG A 430 18.69 -11.14 30.50
CA ARG A 430 19.90 -10.82 31.27
C ARG A 430 19.93 -11.52 32.63
N GLU A 431 18.81 -11.55 33.34
CA GLU A 431 18.67 -12.26 34.61
C GLU A 431 18.82 -13.78 34.42
N ALA A 432 18.24 -14.37 33.37
CA ALA A 432 18.40 -15.77 33.00
C ALA A 432 19.85 -16.10 32.58
N ASN A 433 20.49 -15.26 31.76
CA ASN A 433 21.91 -15.45 31.42
C ASN A 433 22.82 -15.34 32.64
N ALA A 434 22.55 -14.42 33.57
CA ALA A 434 23.30 -14.32 34.82
C ALA A 434 23.11 -15.56 35.71
N GLN A 435 21.89 -16.11 35.78
CA GLN A 435 21.60 -17.36 36.49
C GLN A 435 22.29 -18.57 35.84
N LEU A 436 22.29 -18.66 34.50
CA LEU A 436 22.96 -19.73 33.75
C LEU A 436 24.48 -19.65 33.88
N LEU A 437 25.07 -18.45 33.80
CA LEU A 437 26.49 -18.22 34.05
C LEU A 437 26.86 -18.64 35.48
N ALA A 438 26.08 -18.21 36.48
CA ALA A 438 26.30 -18.64 37.86
C ALA A 438 26.18 -20.16 38.05
N GLN A 439 25.29 -20.85 37.31
CA GLN A 439 25.20 -22.31 37.35
C GLN A 439 26.42 -23.00 36.72
N LEU A 440 26.93 -22.47 35.60
CA LEU A 440 28.13 -22.96 34.92
C LEU A 440 29.41 -22.72 35.74
N GLU A 441 29.56 -21.52 36.32
CA GLU A 441 30.70 -21.15 37.17
C GLU A 441 30.76 -21.97 38.46
N ASN A 442 29.61 -22.32 39.05
CA ASN A 442 29.54 -23.13 40.27
C ASN A 442 29.69 -24.65 40.03
N ASN A 443 29.83 -25.11 38.78
CA ASN A 443 30.16 -26.50 38.42
C ASN A 443 29.28 -27.59 39.08
N HIS A 444 28.03 -27.27 39.41
CA HIS A 444 27.09 -28.24 39.96
C HIS A 444 26.57 -29.19 38.88
N PRO A 445 26.41 -30.50 39.17
CA PRO A 445 25.73 -31.41 38.25
C PRO A 445 24.28 -30.95 38.04
N PRO A 446 23.72 -31.11 36.83
CA PRO A 446 22.39 -30.59 36.52
C PRO A 446 21.34 -31.20 37.47
N PRO A 447 20.59 -30.39 38.24
CA PRO A 447 19.52 -30.91 39.08
C PRO A 447 18.44 -31.54 38.20
N SER A 448 17.77 -32.57 38.71
CA SER A 448 16.61 -33.21 38.06
C SER A 448 15.35 -32.32 38.03
N THR A 449 15.52 -31.01 38.20
CA THR A 449 14.46 -30.02 38.38
C THR A 449 14.63 -28.94 37.33
N VAL A 450 13.59 -28.74 36.51
CA VAL A 450 13.58 -27.73 35.44
C VAL A 450 13.82 -26.34 36.04
N PRO A 451 14.80 -25.55 35.54
CA PRO A 451 15.04 -24.19 36.02
C PRO A 451 13.79 -23.31 35.93
N LEU A 452 13.56 -22.50 36.97
CA LEU A 452 12.41 -21.58 37.01
C LEU A 452 12.33 -20.67 35.79
N ALA A 453 13.46 -20.12 35.33
CA ALA A 453 13.52 -19.31 34.11
C ALA A 453 13.01 -20.03 32.85
N THR A 454 13.29 -21.33 32.69
CA THR A 454 12.76 -22.14 31.57
C THR A 454 11.29 -22.50 31.75
N LEU A 455 10.81 -22.63 32.99
CA LEU A 455 9.39 -22.84 33.28
C LEU A 455 8.57 -21.57 33.01
N ASP A 456 9.10 -20.41 33.37
CA ASP A 456 8.42 -19.12 33.21
C ASP A 456 8.42 -18.68 31.73
N ALA A 457 9.51 -18.87 30.99
CA ALA A 457 9.52 -18.70 29.53
C ALA A 457 8.45 -19.58 28.84
N ALA A 458 8.31 -20.85 29.26
CA ALA A 458 7.27 -21.73 28.71
C ALA A 458 5.83 -21.32 29.10
N LYS A 459 5.63 -20.61 30.23
CA LYS A 459 4.33 -20.01 30.57
C LYS A 459 4.03 -18.79 29.70
N ASP A 460 5.02 -17.92 29.50
CA ASP A 460 4.90 -16.74 28.66
C ASP A 460 4.56 -17.15 27.21
N GLU A 461 5.23 -18.17 26.67
CA GLU A 461 4.90 -18.78 25.37
C GLU A 461 3.47 -19.34 25.33
N LEU A 462 3.02 -20.03 26.39
CA LEU A 462 1.65 -20.55 26.46
C LEU A 462 0.60 -19.44 26.51
N ASP A 463 0.87 -18.32 27.20
CA ASP A 463 -0.04 -17.18 27.28
C ASP A 463 -0.04 -16.35 25.99
N GLU A 464 1.09 -16.24 25.28
CA GLU A 464 1.12 -15.71 23.91
C GLU A 464 0.29 -16.59 22.96
N LEU A 465 0.49 -17.91 22.96
CA LEU A 465 -0.27 -18.86 22.14
C LEU A 465 -1.78 -18.79 22.45
N ARG A 466 -2.16 -18.63 23.73
CA ARG A 466 -3.56 -18.38 24.13
C ARG A 466 -4.07 -17.05 23.57
N ALA A 467 -3.29 -15.97 23.62
CA ALA A 467 -3.68 -14.69 23.05
C ALA A 467 -3.89 -14.80 21.53
N GLN A 468 -2.98 -15.47 20.81
CA GLN A 468 -3.12 -15.76 19.37
C GLN A 468 -4.35 -16.64 19.07
N LEU A 469 -4.65 -17.64 19.90
CA LEU A 469 -5.86 -18.47 19.80
C LEU A 469 -7.14 -17.62 19.97
N THR A 470 -7.20 -16.74 20.97
CA THR A 470 -8.39 -15.87 21.15
C THR A 470 -8.55 -14.86 20.01
N SER A 471 -7.45 -14.35 19.46
CA SER A 471 -7.45 -13.44 18.31
C SER A 471 -7.96 -14.13 17.04
N SER A 472 -7.45 -15.33 16.74
CA SER A 472 -7.92 -16.14 15.61
C SER A 472 -9.37 -16.60 15.77
N ALA A 473 -9.81 -16.97 16.99
CA ALA A 473 -11.21 -17.27 17.28
C ALA A 473 -12.13 -16.06 17.02
N LYS A 474 -11.76 -14.86 17.49
CA LYS A 474 -12.49 -13.61 17.19
C LYS A 474 -12.55 -13.33 15.68
N LYS A 475 -11.46 -13.57 14.94
CA LYS A 475 -11.44 -13.46 13.47
C LYS A 475 -12.42 -14.44 12.80
N ILE A 476 -12.50 -15.68 13.27
CA ILE A 476 -13.45 -16.68 12.76
C ILE A 476 -14.90 -16.27 13.04
N VAL A 477 -15.21 -15.76 14.25
CA VAL A 477 -16.55 -15.24 14.58
C VAL A 477 -16.94 -14.09 13.65
N ARG A 478 -16.07 -13.09 13.49
CA ARG A 478 -16.30 -11.95 12.58
C ARG A 478 -16.46 -12.39 11.12
N LEU A 479 -15.71 -13.40 10.65
CA LEU A 479 -15.88 -13.95 9.31
C LEU A 479 -17.23 -14.65 9.13
N LYS A 480 -17.72 -15.38 10.14
CA LYS A 480 -19.07 -15.96 10.13
C LYS A 480 -20.15 -14.87 10.08
N GLU A 481 -20.04 -13.83 10.90
CA GLU A 481 -20.97 -12.69 10.88
C GLU A 481 -21.02 -12.00 9.51
N ILE A 482 -19.86 -11.74 8.88
CA ILE A 482 -19.78 -11.14 7.54
C ILE A 482 -20.40 -12.07 6.50
N TRP A 483 -20.12 -13.39 6.57
CA TRP A 483 -20.72 -14.37 5.66
C TRP A 483 -22.25 -14.42 5.80
N THR A 484 -22.78 -14.47 7.03
CA THR A 484 -24.22 -14.45 7.27
C THR A 484 -24.86 -13.18 6.70
N LYS A 485 -24.28 -11.99 6.96
CA LYS A 485 -24.77 -10.72 6.38
C LYS A 485 -24.78 -10.75 4.85
N LYS A 486 -23.68 -11.15 4.21
CA LYS A 486 -23.61 -11.27 2.74
C LYS A 486 -24.56 -12.33 2.17
N SER A 487 -24.82 -13.41 2.89
CA SER A 487 -25.77 -14.44 2.46
C SER A 487 -27.22 -13.95 2.52
N LEU A 488 -27.54 -13.06 3.48
CA LEU A 488 -28.82 -12.35 3.53
C LEU A 488 -28.92 -11.33 2.39
N GLU A 489 -27.91 -10.46 2.21
CA GLU A 489 -27.84 -9.51 1.08
C GLU A 489 -28.04 -10.22 -0.28
N PHE A 490 -27.41 -11.39 -0.47
CA PHE A 490 -27.60 -12.22 -1.66
C PHE A 490 -29.02 -12.76 -1.78
N ARG A 491 -29.59 -13.33 -0.71
CA ARG A 491 -30.97 -13.85 -0.71
C ARG A 491 -31.98 -12.74 -1.02
N ASP A 492 -31.83 -11.57 -0.42
CA ASP A 492 -32.69 -10.41 -0.63
C ASP A 492 -32.55 -9.85 -2.06
N THR A 493 -31.34 -9.90 -2.64
CA THR A 493 -31.11 -9.56 -4.05
C THR A 493 -31.79 -10.55 -5.00
N VAL A 494 -31.67 -11.86 -4.74
CA VAL A 494 -32.33 -12.91 -5.55
C VAL A 494 -33.85 -12.82 -5.43
N ALA A 495 -34.37 -12.58 -4.23
CA ALA A 495 -35.77 -12.29 -3.98
C ALA A 495 -36.27 -11.10 -4.82
N SER A 496 -35.59 -9.95 -4.72
CA SER A 496 -35.96 -8.72 -5.43
C SER A 496 -35.85 -8.83 -6.96
N THR A 497 -34.91 -9.63 -7.49
CA THR A 497 -34.64 -9.72 -8.93
C THR A 497 -35.37 -10.85 -9.65
N LEU A 498 -35.57 -12.00 -8.99
CA LEU A 498 -36.19 -13.19 -9.58
C LEU A 498 -37.58 -13.50 -9.00
N GLY A 499 -38.02 -12.81 -7.94
CA GLY A 499 -39.33 -13.06 -7.31
C GLY A 499 -39.39 -14.31 -6.41
N TRP A 500 -38.23 -14.87 -6.03
CA TRP A 500 -38.12 -16.11 -5.27
C TRP A 500 -37.25 -15.97 -4.02
N ASN A 501 -37.80 -16.30 -2.85
CA ASN A 501 -37.06 -16.46 -1.61
C ASN A 501 -36.40 -17.85 -1.57
N ILE A 502 -35.12 -17.92 -1.20
CA ILE A 502 -34.34 -19.17 -1.12
C ILE A 502 -33.86 -19.40 0.31
N ASP A 503 -34.33 -20.48 0.95
CA ASP A 503 -33.93 -20.87 2.29
C ASP A 503 -33.15 -22.19 2.28
N PHE A 504 -31.91 -22.13 2.77
CA PHE A 504 -31.02 -23.29 2.85
C PHE A 504 -31.38 -24.18 4.04
N MET A 505 -31.73 -25.44 3.75
CA MET A 505 -32.05 -26.45 4.75
C MET A 505 -30.85 -27.36 5.06
N PRO A 506 -30.84 -28.01 6.24
CA PRO A 506 -29.95 -29.14 6.48
C PRO A 506 -30.08 -30.22 5.38
N ASN A 507 -28.94 -30.84 5.07
CA ASN A 507 -28.75 -31.88 4.03
C ASN A 507 -28.59 -31.37 2.58
N GLU A 508 -28.05 -30.16 2.36
CA GLU A 508 -27.79 -29.60 1.01
C GLU A 508 -29.05 -29.49 0.12
N ARG A 509 -30.19 -29.30 0.77
CA ARG A 509 -31.48 -28.97 0.14
C ARG A 509 -31.77 -27.50 0.32
N PHE A 510 -32.44 -26.88 -0.64
CA PHE A 510 -32.93 -25.51 -0.51
C PHE A 510 -34.43 -25.45 -0.82
N LYS A 511 -35.16 -24.75 0.04
CA LYS A 511 -36.58 -24.43 -0.10
C LYS A 511 -36.69 -23.14 -0.92
N VAL A 512 -37.58 -23.12 -1.89
CA VAL A 512 -37.82 -21.99 -2.78
C VAL A 512 -39.29 -21.62 -2.68
N THR A 513 -39.57 -20.40 -2.25
CA THR A 513 -40.93 -19.87 -2.01
C THR A 513 -41.12 -18.62 -2.85
N SER A 514 -42.25 -18.48 -3.54
CA SER A 514 -42.53 -17.31 -4.38
C SER A 514 -42.86 -16.09 -3.51
N ILE A 515 -42.42 -14.91 -3.91
CA ILE A 515 -42.86 -13.65 -3.26
C ILE A 515 -44.33 -13.36 -3.61
N TYR A 516 -44.77 -13.75 -4.81
CA TYR A 516 -46.13 -13.49 -5.29
C TYR A 516 -47.14 -14.54 -4.82
N ARG A 517 -46.66 -15.68 -4.32
CA ARG A 517 -47.43 -16.68 -3.59
C ARG A 517 -46.68 -17.05 -2.30
N PRO A 518 -46.80 -16.25 -1.22
CA PRO A 518 -46.20 -16.57 0.05
C PRO A 518 -46.76 -17.87 0.64
N GLU A 519 -46.08 -18.37 1.67
CA GLU A 519 -46.51 -19.50 2.47
C GLU A 519 -47.52 -19.02 3.51
N ASP A 520 -48.71 -19.61 3.51
CA ASP A 520 -49.80 -19.30 4.45
C ASP A 520 -49.81 -20.35 5.57
N ASP A 521 -50.25 -19.98 6.78
CA ASP A 521 -50.24 -20.88 7.97
C ASP A 521 -51.03 -22.20 7.79
N GLU A 522 -51.90 -22.28 6.77
CA GLU A 522 -52.69 -23.46 6.42
C GLU A 522 -52.15 -24.24 5.20
N ALA A 523 -51.18 -23.72 4.43
CA ALA A 523 -50.71 -24.32 3.18
C ALA A 523 -49.22 -24.06 2.85
N GLU A 524 -48.42 -25.14 2.81
CA GLU A 524 -47.00 -25.12 2.45
C GLU A 524 -46.77 -24.85 0.94
N ASN A 525 -46.80 -23.59 0.52
CA ASN A 525 -46.62 -23.14 -0.88
C ASN A 525 -45.13 -23.04 -1.31
N SER A 526 -44.38 -24.14 -1.28
CA SER A 526 -42.93 -24.11 -1.60
C SER A 526 -42.43 -25.29 -2.45
N ILE A 527 -41.25 -25.09 -3.05
CA ILE A 527 -40.56 -26.10 -3.86
C ILE A 527 -39.20 -26.39 -3.22
N VAL A 528 -38.99 -27.63 -2.81
CA VAL A 528 -37.74 -28.12 -2.21
C VAL A 528 -36.89 -28.79 -3.28
N PHE A 529 -35.69 -28.24 -3.50
CA PHE A 529 -34.69 -28.80 -4.38
C PHE A 529 -33.61 -29.55 -3.59
N ASP A 530 -33.23 -30.73 -4.08
CA ASP A 530 -32.12 -31.53 -3.57
C ASP A 530 -30.95 -31.50 -4.55
N GLY A 531 -29.89 -30.79 -4.17
CA GLY A 531 -28.70 -30.61 -5.01
C GLY A 531 -27.81 -31.84 -5.15
N LYS A 532 -27.98 -32.88 -4.32
CA LYS A 532 -27.22 -34.13 -4.45
C LYS A 532 -27.86 -35.08 -5.46
N ASN A 533 -29.17 -35.20 -5.37
CA ASN A 533 -29.94 -36.12 -6.20
C ASN A 533 -30.48 -35.46 -7.47
N ASN A 534 -30.34 -34.13 -7.62
CA ASN A 534 -31.00 -33.31 -8.64
C ASN A 534 -32.51 -33.57 -8.71
N THR A 535 -33.14 -33.80 -7.56
CA THR A 535 -34.58 -34.04 -7.45
C THR A 535 -35.30 -32.82 -6.91
N MET A 536 -36.48 -32.55 -7.46
CA MET A 536 -37.39 -31.51 -7.00
C MET A 536 -38.57 -32.17 -6.29
N LYS A 537 -39.01 -31.61 -5.18
CA LYS A 537 -40.22 -32.03 -4.45
C LYS A 537 -41.04 -30.80 -4.09
N ILE A 538 -42.35 -30.86 -4.31
CA ILE A 538 -43.29 -29.82 -3.91
C ILE A 538 -43.71 -30.09 -2.46
N SER A 539 -43.74 -29.06 -1.60
CA SER A 539 -44.23 -29.19 -0.22
C SER A 539 -45.76 -29.36 -0.17
N GLY A 540 -46.31 -29.87 0.94
CA GLY A 540 -47.72 -30.28 1.02
C GLY A 540 -48.11 -31.55 0.22
N GLY A 541 -47.23 -32.13 -0.61
CA GLY A 541 -47.45 -33.41 -1.29
C GLY A 541 -48.31 -33.35 -2.56
N GLU A 542 -48.47 -34.49 -3.24
CA GLU A 542 -49.08 -34.59 -4.59
C GLU A 542 -50.58 -34.21 -4.65
N GLN A 543 -51.27 -34.14 -3.51
CA GLN A 543 -52.67 -33.74 -3.40
C GLN A 543 -52.84 -32.29 -2.90
N SER A 544 -51.75 -31.55 -2.68
CA SER A 544 -51.81 -30.13 -2.35
C SER A 544 -52.43 -29.32 -3.50
N VAL A 545 -53.22 -28.30 -3.16
CA VAL A 545 -53.77 -27.33 -4.13
C VAL A 545 -52.65 -26.70 -4.96
N PHE A 546 -51.55 -26.32 -4.29
CA PHE A 546 -50.33 -25.79 -4.91
C PHE A 546 -49.71 -26.79 -5.89
N ALA A 547 -49.61 -28.07 -5.52
CA ALA A 547 -49.09 -29.10 -6.43
C ALA A 547 -49.99 -29.30 -7.66
N GLY A 548 -51.32 -29.22 -7.50
CA GLY A 548 -52.29 -29.30 -8.58
C GLY A 548 -52.20 -28.13 -9.57
N GLU A 549 -52.07 -26.90 -9.08
CA GLU A 549 -51.94 -25.70 -9.92
C GLU A 549 -50.65 -25.71 -10.77
N ILE A 550 -49.53 -26.10 -10.17
CA ILE A 550 -48.20 -26.05 -10.81
C ILE A 550 -47.99 -27.25 -11.75
N LYS A 551 -48.76 -28.33 -11.60
CA LYS A 551 -48.55 -29.62 -12.30
C LYS A 551 -48.36 -29.47 -13.80
N GLY A 552 -49.24 -28.71 -14.48
CA GLY A 552 -49.14 -28.51 -15.94
C GLY A 552 -47.83 -27.84 -16.38
N GLN A 553 -47.27 -26.93 -15.57
CA GLN A 553 -45.97 -26.30 -15.83
C GLN A 553 -44.81 -27.26 -15.52
N VAL A 554 -44.93 -28.10 -14.48
CA VAL A 554 -43.92 -29.11 -14.11
C VAL A 554 -43.80 -30.19 -15.19
N ASP A 555 -44.92 -30.75 -15.63
CA ASP A 555 -44.96 -31.77 -16.67
C ASP A 555 -44.33 -31.23 -17.98
N TYR A 556 -44.64 -29.97 -18.33
CA TYR A 556 -44.11 -29.33 -19.53
C TYR A 556 -42.62 -28.95 -19.45
N TRP A 557 -42.18 -28.27 -18.38
CA TRP A 557 -40.83 -27.73 -18.27
C TRP A 557 -39.82 -28.68 -17.62
N VAL A 558 -40.23 -29.49 -16.65
CA VAL A 558 -39.34 -30.41 -15.92
C VAL A 558 -39.34 -31.80 -16.55
N GLU A 559 -40.51 -32.43 -16.75
CA GLU A 559 -40.54 -33.77 -17.36
C GLU A 559 -40.23 -33.71 -18.87
N GLY A 560 -40.92 -32.82 -19.60
CA GLY A 560 -40.74 -32.68 -21.04
C GLY A 560 -39.41 -32.06 -21.48
N ARG A 561 -38.91 -31.04 -20.75
CA ARG A 561 -37.75 -30.23 -21.17
C ARG A 561 -36.55 -30.21 -20.22
N LYS A 562 -36.71 -30.69 -18.98
CA LYS A 562 -35.67 -30.70 -17.93
C LYS A 562 -35.04 -29.33 -17.62
N GLN A 563 -35.82 -28.25 -17.70
CA GLN A 563 -35.37 -26.87 -17.50
C GLN A 563 -36.09 -26.21 -16.30
N ILE A 564 -35.49 -26.35 -15.11
CA ILE A 564 -36.00 -25.76 -13.86
C ILE A 564 -36.04 -24.23 -13.90
N ALA A 565 -35.06 -23.58 -14.55
CA ALA A 565 -35.06 -22.12 -14.69
C ALA A 565 -36.29 -21.60 -15.47
N CYS A 566 -36.70 -22.33 -16.51
CA CYS A 566 -37.89 -22.00 -17.30
C CYS A 566 -39.19 -22.28 -16.53
N LEU A 567 -39.22 -23.33 -15.70
CA LEU A 567 -40.32 -23.57 -14.75
C LEU A 567 -40.48 -22.37 -13.80
N LEU A 568 -39.41 -21.97 -13.11
CA LEU A 568 -39.46 -20.88 -12.13
C LEU A 568 -39.86 -19.55 -12.79
N ALA A 569 -39.41 -19.28 -14.03
CA ALA A 569 -39.83 -18.11 -14.80
C ALA A 569 -41.31 -18.15 -15.21
N ALA A 570 -41.81 -19.30 -15.69
CA ALA A 570 -43.22 -19.47 -16.04
C ALA A 570 -44.12 -19.30 -14.80
N LEU A 571 -43.73 -19.90 -13.67
CA LEU A 571 -44.44 -19.77 -12.39
C LEU A 571 -44.40 -18.35 -11.83
N THR A 572 -43.32 -17.57 -12.01
CA THR A 572 -43.34 -16.15 -11.60
C THR A 572 -44.36 -15.33 -12.37
N LEU A 573 -44.51 -15.57 -13.67
CA LEU A 573 -45.52 -14.89 -14.47
C LEU A 573 -46.92 -15.34 -14.05
N GLU A 574 -47.15 -16.64 -13.91
CA GLU A 574 -48.46 -17.18 -13.54
C GLU A 574 -48.90 -16.78 -12.12
N PHE A 575 -47.98 -16.74 -11.15
CA PHE A 575 -48.28 -16.25 -9.79
C PHE A 575 -48.37 -14.72 -9.71
N TRP A 576 -47.71 -13.98 -10.61
CA TRP A 576 -47.89 -12.53 -10.72
C TRP A 576 -49.28 -12.18 -11.28
N ASP A 577 -49.70 -12.86 -12.35
CA ASP A 577 -50.99 -12.68 -13.02
C ASP A 577 -52.18 -13.15 -12.14
N LYS A 578 -51.97 -14.16 -11.29
CA LYS A 578 -52.94 -14.59 -10.27
C LYS A 578 -52.86 -13.80 -8.95
N GLY A 579 -51.79 -13.03 -8.76
CA GLY A 579 -51.48 -12.30 -7.53
C GLY A 579 -51.94 -10.83 -7.54
N PRO A 580 -51.58 -10.04 -6.52
CA PRO A 580 -51.96 -8.63 -6.41
C PRO A 580 -51.38 -7.74 -7.53
N GLY A 581 -50.39 -8.21 -8.30
CA GLY A 581 -49.84 -7.51 -9.45
C GLY A 581 -50.90 -7.24 -10.54
N ALA A 582 -51.77 -8.21 -10.82
CA ALA A 582 -52.85 -8.05 -11.80
C ALA A 582 -53.92 -7.04 -11.38
N GLN A 583 -54.21 -6.93 -10.07
CA GLN A 583 -55.15 -5.92 -9.55
C GLN A 583 -54.61 -4.48 -9.69
N THR A 584 -53.29 -4.31 -9.80
CA THR A 584 -52.66 -2.97 -9.93
C THR A 584 -52.67 -2.45 -11.38
N MET A 585 -53.00 -3.30 -12.37
CA MET A 585 -53.09 -2.95 -13.80
C MET A 585 -54.54 -2.84 -14.33
N MET A 586 -55.54 -3.08 -13.46
CA MET A 586 -56.97 -2.85 -13.75
C MET A 586 -57.58 -1.81 -12.79
N GLY A 587 -56.87 -0.69 -12.60
CA GLY A 587 -57.31 0.49 -11.85
C GLY A 587 -57.16 1.76 -12.67
#